data_AF-A0A7S2HQ21-F1
#
_entry.id   AF-A0A7S2HQ21-F1
#
_cell.length_a   1.000
_cell.length_b   1.000
_cell.length_c   1.000
_cell.angle_alpha   90.00
_cell.angle_beta   90.00
_cell.angle_gamma   90.00
#
_symmetry.space_group_name_H-M   'P 1'
#
loop_
_entity.id
_entity.type
_entity.pdbx_description
1 polymer ?
#
loop_
_entity_poly.entity_id
_entity_poly.type
_entity_poly.pdbx_seq_one_letter_code
_entity_poly.pdbx_strand_id
1 'polypeptide(L)'
;FSVVLIGPLTRKDLLQAQGEFEIDSAIPDLKITRWGFTADPTNPWRCFWFEKWTGTHTGTLKTAQGNYEPTGNYMDGVPAVFSVVWNPEGKVQYRSVGYPVERHEGNTDGKAAVFGVFHTVGLKIPGHPGSRLLRFFQRLGHKMNPKSGRSWSREEDIPTWWTSKSRGADLSKGEK
;
A
#
# COMPACT_ATOMS: atom_id res chain seq x y z
N PHE A 1 4.26 -4.13 -7.80
CA PHE A 1 3.84 -3.84 -6.41
C PHE A 1 2.32 -3.74 -6.35
N SER A 2 1.67 -4.25 -5.30
CA SER A 2 0.25 -3.96 -5.05
C SER A 2 -0.12 -4.07 -3.57
N VAL A 3 -1.20 -3.37 -3.23
CA VAL A 3 -1.92 -3.39 -1.96
C VAL A 3 -3.43 -3.32 -2.30
N VAL A 4 -4.29 -3.60 -1.33
CA VAL A 4 -5.75 -3.71 -1.48
C VAL A 4 -6.41 -2.60 -2.32
N LEU A 5 -5.93 -1.35 -2.26
CA LEU A 5 -6.53 -0.20 -2.97
C LEU A 5 -5.65 0.40 -4.08
N ILE A 6 -4.42 -0.10 -4.25
CA ILE A 6 -3.41 0.47 -5.17
C ILE A 6 -2.68 -0.68 -5.87
N GLY A 7 -2.60 -0.59 -7.19
CA GLY A 7 -1.83 -1.50 -8.03
C GLY A 7 -2.59 -2.00 -9.25
N PRO A 8 -1.90 -2.69 -10.16
CA PRO A 8 -0.45 -2.94 -10.15
C PRO A 8 0.36 -1.66 -10.37
N LEU A 9 1.48 -1.52 -9.65
CA LEU A 9 2.46 -0.46 -9.85
C LEU A 9 3.82 -1.04 -10.28
N THR A 10 4.40 -0.42 -11.31
CA THR A 10 5.82 -0.57 -11.67
C THR A 10 6.71 0.07 -10.61
N ARG A 11 8.00 -0.23 -10.63
CA ARG A 11 8.97 0.42 -9.73
C ARG A 11 8.98 1.93 -9.89
N LYS A 12 8.89 2.43 -11.13
CA LYS A 12 8.89 3.86 -11.43
C LYS A 12 7.69 4.56 -10.78
N ASP A 13 6.48 4.06 -11.05
CA ASP A 13 5.26 4.66 -10.50
C ASP A 13 5.18 4.48 -8.97
N LEU A 14 5.70 3.37 -8.43
CA LEU A 14 5.81 3.17 -6.98
C LEU A 14 6.69 4.23 -6.32
N LEU A 15 7.89 4.48 -6.87
CA LEU A 15 8.80 5.48 -6.32
C LEU A 15 8.23 6.89 -6.44
N GLN A 16 7.50 7.19 -7.51
CA GLN A 16 6.80 8.45 -7.65
C GLN A 16 5.68 8.59 -6.60
N ALA A 17 4.88 7.54 -6.39
CA ALA A 17 3.84 7.54 -5.37
C ALA A 17 4.41 7.61 -3.94
N GLN A 18 5.51 6.90 -3.66
CA GLN A 18 6.14 6.91 -2.34
C GLN A 18 6.95 8.18 -2.06
N GLY A 19 7.60 8.76 -3.08
CA GLY A 19 8.36 10.00 -2.95
C GLY A 19 7.49 11.22 -2.59
N GLU A 20 6.16 11.11 -2.69
CA GLU A 20 5.22 12.11 -2.20
C GLU A 20 4.99 12.03 -0.67
N PHE A 21 5.41 10.96 0.00
CA PHE A 21 5.15 10.72 1.42
C PHE A 21 6.46 10.66 2.21
N GLU A 22 6.80 11.76 2.89
CA GLU A 22 7.91 11.81 3.85
C GLU A 22 7.52 11.14 5.19
N ILE A 23 7.24 9.83 5.15
CA ILE A 23 6.74 9.08 6.33
C ILE A 23 7.73 9.14 7.49
N ASP A 24 9.03 9.01 7.20
CA ASP A 24 10.08 9.06 8.22
C ASP A 24 10.17 10.43 8.91
N SER A 25 9.80 11.51 8.20
CA SER A 25 9.68 12.84 8.79
C SER A 25 8.45 12.94 9.69
N ALA A 26 7.33 12.34 9.29
CA ALA A 26 6.06 12.42 10.03
C ALA A 26 6.02 11.53 11.29
N ILE A 27 6.61 10.34 11.20
CA ILE A 27 6.69 9.35 12.28
C ILE A 27 8.17 8.91 12.44
N PRO A 28 9.02 9.73 13.08
CA PRO A 28 10.46 9.47 13.19
C PRO A 28 10.82 8.22 14.00
N ASP A 29 9.93 7.81 14.91
CA ASP A 29 10.05 6.60 15.73
C ASP A 29 9.35 5.37 15.09
N LEU A 30 9.03 5.44 13.79
CA LEU A 30 8.36 4.35 13.08
C LEU A 30 9.17 3.05 13.18
N LYS A 31 8.61 2.07 13.87
CA LYS A 31 9.16 0.73 14.00
C LYS A 31 8.33 -0.24 13.17
N ILE A 32 9.01 -0.96 12.27
CA ILE A 32 8.41 -2.04 11.48
C ILE A 32 8.95 -3.38 12.00
N THR A 33 8.11 -4.10 12.73
CA THR A 33 8.44 -5.45 13.23
C THR A 33 8.07 -6.47 12.18
N ARG A 34 8.95 -7.43 11.90
CA ARG A 34 8.77 -8.48 10.88
C ARG A 34 8.99 -9.86 11.47
N TRP A 35 8.12 -10.81 11.18
CA TRP A 35 8.22 -12.18 11.68
C TRP A 35 7.50 -13.18 10.77
N GLY A 36 7.69 -14.49 11.06
CA GLY A 36 6.96 -15.57 10.38
C GLY A 36 7.28 -15.71 8.90
N PHE A 37 8.55 -15.52 8.53
CA PHE A 37 9.01 -15.72 7.15
C PHE A 37 8.78 -17.17 6.72
N THR A 38 8.11 -17.37 5.59
CA THR A 38 7.84 -18.70 5.03
C THR A 38 7.90 -18.67 3.50
N ALA A 39 8.50 -19.69 2.91
CA ALA A 39 8.41 -19.90 1.47
C ALA A 39 6.99 -20.33 1.09
N ASP A 40 6.54 -19.93 -0.10
CA ASP A 40 5.31 -20.45 -0.71
C ASP A 40 5.54 -21.91 -1.13
N PRO A 41 4.69 -22.86 -0.72
CA PRO A 41 4.86 -24.28 -1.03
C PRO A 41 4.70 -24.60 -2.53
N THR A 42 4.08 -23.71 -3.31
CA THR A 42 3.78 -23.90 -4.74
C THR A 42 4.58 -22.97 -5.65
N ASN A 43 5.14 -21.89 -5.11
CA ASN A 43 6.01 -20.97 -5.83
C ASN A 43 7.33 -20.80 -5.08
N PRO A 44 8.40 -21.52 -5.46
CA PRO A 44 9.68 -21.48 -4.73
C PRO A 44 10.35 -20.11 -4.74
N TRP A 45 9.91 -19.21 -5.63
CA TRP A 45 10.40 -17.85 -5.73
C TRP A 45 9.61 -16.86 -4.88
N ARG A 46 8.66 -17.31 -4.05
CA ARG A 46 7.85 -16.45 -3.20
C ARG A 46 8.13 -16.70 -1.72
N CYS A 47 8.27 -15.60 -0.98
CA CYS A 47 8.28 -15.60 0.48
C CYS A 47 7.16 -14.73 1.01
N PHE A 48 6.46 -15.23 2.03
CA PHE A 48 5.48 -14.50 2.84
C PHE A 48 6.09 -14.18 4.20
N TRP A 49 5.65 -13.07 4.80
CA TRP A 49 5.95 -12.72 6.19
C TRP A 49 4.86 -11.81 6.74
N PHE A 50 4.85 -11.64 8.05
CA PHE A 50 4.00 -10.69 8.74
C PHE A 50 4.78 -9.41 9.06
N GLU A 51 4.12 -8.25 8.93
CA GLU A 51 4.61 -7.01 9.51
C GLU A 51 3.55 -6.36 10.42
N LYS A 52 4.04 -5.66 11.45
CA LYS A 52 3.26 -4.72 12.27
C LYS A 52 4.07 -3.45 12.46
N TRP A 53 3.42 -2.32 12.20
CA TRP A 53 4.02 -0.99 12.20
C TRP A 53 3.53 -0.24 13.43
N THR A 54 4.44 0.38 14.17
CA THR A 54 4.12 1.19 15.36
C THR A 54 4.92 2.49 15.35
N GLY A 55 4.42 3.56 15.93
CA GLY A 55 5.15 4.84 16.03
C GLY A 55 4.23 6.01 16.36
N THR A 56 4.77 7.20 16.55
CA THR A 56 4.05 8.39 17.01
C THR A 56 4.12 9.51 15.97
N HIS A 57 2.99 10.14 15.67
CA HIS A 57 2.93 11.27 14.75
C HIS A 57 3.47 12.56 15.40
N THR A 58 4.78 12.77 15.27
CA THR A 58 5.48 13.92 15.88
C THR A 58 6.10 14.88 14.86
N GLY A 59 6.05 14.57 13.57
CA GLY A 59 6.41 15.52 12.51
C GLY A 59 5.29 15.73 11.51
N THR A 60 5.42 16.74 10.66
CA THR A 60 4.39 17.08 9.66
C THR A 60 4.42 16.09 8.49
N LEU A 61 3.30 15.45 8.18
CA LEU A 61 3.15 14.69 6.93
C LEU A 61 2.69 15.62 5.80
N LYS A 62 3.50 15.74 4.74
CA LYS A 62 3.12 16.42 3.51
C LYS A 62 2.52 15.43 2.54
N THR A 63 1.41 15.78 1.92
CA THR A 63 0.74 14.98 0.89
C THR A 63 0.19 15.88 -0.21
N ALA A 64 -0.23 15.29 -1.33
CA ALA A 64 -0.96 16.03 -2.36
C ALA A 64 -2.30 16.65 -1.88
N GLN A 65 -2.84 16.19 -0.75
CA GLN A 65 -4.10 16.68 -0.18
C GLN A 65 -3.90 17.80 0.85
N GLY A 66 -2.65 18.07 1.25
CA GLY A 66 -2.30 19.07 2.26
C GLY A 66 -1.22 18.60 3.22
N ASN A 67 -0.95 19.46 4.20
CA ASN A 67 -0.02 19.21 5.30
C ASN A 67 -0.82 18.79 6.54
N TYR A 68 -0.34 17.74 7.21
CA TYR A 68 -0.92 17.21 8.44
C TYR A 68 0.08 17.47 9.57
N GLU A 69 -0.23 18.44 10.43
CA GLU A 69 0.61 18.84 11.55
C GLU A 69 0.67 17.76 12.64
N PRO A 70 1.76 17.69 13.42
CA PRO A 70 1.95 16.65 14.43
C PRO A 70 0.82 16.64 15.45
N THR A 71 0.20 15.46 15.64
CA THR A 71 -0.94 15.28 16.54
C THR A 71 -0.56 14.64 17.86
N GLY A 72 0.62 14.01 17.94
CA GLY A 72 1.02 13.16 19.08
C GLY A 72 0.29 11.81 19.13
N ASN A 73 -0.52 11.48 18.12
CA ASN A 73 -1.22 10.20 18.07
C ASN A 73 -0.22 9.06 17.92
N TYR A 74 -0.37 8.03 18.76
CA TYR A 74 0.34 6.77 18.62
C TYR A 74 -0.37 5.84 17.64
N MET A 75 0.40 5.26 16.72
CA MET A 75 0.01 4.18 15.83
C MET A 75 0.34 2.85 16.49
N ASP A 76 -0.69 2.05 16.76
CA ASP A 76 -0.58 0.61 16.97
C ASP A 76 -1.18 -0.10 15.76
N GLY A 77 -0.34 -0.47 14.80
CA GLY A 77 -0.79 -1.06 13.55
C GLY A 77 -1.37 -2.47 13.72
N VAL A 78 -2.23 -2.83 12.78
CA VAL A 78 -2.74 -4.20 12.64
C VAL A 78 -1.66 -5.14 12.07
N PRO A 79 -1.55 -6.40 12.54
CA PRO A 79 -0.74 -7.41 11.86
C PRO A 79 -1.21 -7.64 10.42
N ALA A 80 -0.28 -7.61 9.47
CA ALA A 80 -0.59 -7.77 8.06
C ALA A 80 0.41 -8.69 7.35
N VAL A 81 -0.07 -9.42 6.35
CA VAL A 81 0.76 -10.28 5.49
C VAL A 81 1.33 -9.47 4.34
N PHE A 82 2.59 -9.75 4.07
CA PHE A 82 3.36 -9.23 2.96
C PHE A 82 3.93 -10.41 2.19
N SER A 83 4.17 -10.21 0.89
CA SER A 83 4.89 -11.18 0.09
C SER A 83 5.81 -10.51 -0.89
N VAL A 84 6.82 -11.26 -1.32
CA VAL A 84 7.71 -10.87 -2.40
C VAL A 84 7.93 -12.08 -3.28
N VAL A 85 8.02 -11.85 -4.58
CA VAL A 85 8.37 -12.84 -5.59
C VAL A 85 9.64 -12.36 -6.26
N TRP A 86 10.65 -13.22 -6.32
CA TRP A 86 11.88 -12.99 -7.07
C TRP A 86 11.81 -13.62 -8.44
N ASN A 87 12.63 -13.14 -9.37
CA ASN A 87 12.89 -13.82 -10.63
C ASN A 87 14.15 -14.71 -10.50
N PRO A 88 14.46 -15.57 -11.49
CA PRO A 88 15.64 -16.44 -11.45
C PRO A 88 16.98 -15.69 -11.31
N GLU A 89 17.03 -14.42 -11.68
CA GLU A 89 18.21 -13.57 -11.51
C GLU A 89 18.32 -12.94 -10.10
N GLY A 90 17.45 -13.32 -9.17
CA GLY A 90 17.45 -12.83 -7.78
C GLY A 90 16.91 -11.42 -7.61
N LYS A 91 16.27 -10.83 -8.62
CA LYS A 91 15.63 -9.51 -8.54
C LYS A 91 14.17 -9.65 -8.11
N VAL A 92 13.68 -8.66 -7.35
CA VAL A 92 12.26 -8.61 -6.98
C VAL A 92 11.41 -8.38 -8.23
N GLN A 93 10.60 -9.37 -8.60
CA GLN A 93 9.62 -9.31 -9.68
C GLN A 93 8.31 -8.69 -9.21
N TYR A 94 7.85 -9.04 -8.00
CA TYR A 94 6.59 -8.59 -7.45
C TYR A 94 6.63 -8.49 -5.93
N ARG A 95 5.85 -7.57 -5.37
CA ARG A 95 5.66 -7.41 -3.92
C ARG A 95 4.20 -7.10 -3.64
N SER A 96 3.59 -7.87 -2.73
CA SER A 96 2.28 -7.59 -2.15
C SER A 96 2.47 -7.08 -0.72
N VAL A 97 1.69 -6.07 -0.33
CA VAL A 97 1.96 -5.29 0.89
C VAL A 97 0.69 -5.09 1.68
N GLY A 98 0.76 -5.27 3.00
CA GLY A 98 -0.22 -4.73 3.94
C GLY A 98 -1.62 -5.32 3.83
N TYR A 99 -1.75 -6.65 3.69
CA TYR A 99 -3.04 -7.34 3.77
C TYR A 99 -3.35 -7.67 5.24
N PRO A 100 -4.30 -6.96 5.90
CA PRO A 100 -4.57 -7.16 7.32
C PRO A 100 -5.06 -8.59 7.59
N VAL A 101 -4.55 -9.21 8.65
CA VAL A 101 -4.96 -10.56 9.08
C VAL A 101 -6.04 -10.49 10.15
N GLU A 102 -5.94 -9.53 11.07
CA GLU A 102 -6.92 -9.33 12.14
C GLU A 102 -7.34 -7.87 12.21
N ARG A 103 -8.35 -7.48 11.42
CA ARG A 103 -8.75 -6.07 11.27
C ARG A 103 -9.20 -5.38 12.56
N HIS A 104 -9.52 -6.13 13.61
CA HIS A 104 -9.97 -5.60 14.89
C HIS A 104 -8.85 -5.34 15.90
N GLU A 105 -7.62 -5.74 15.58
CA GLU A 105 -6.45 -5.44 16.41
C GLU A 105 -5.86 -4.05 16.12
N GLY A 106 -5.19 -3.50 17.14
CA GLY A 106 -4.55 -2.19 17.07
C GLY A 106 -5.52 -1.02 17.09
N ASN A 107 -5.08 0.14 16.63
CA ASN A 107 -5.87 1.38 16.64
C ASN A 107 -5.98 2.07 15.26
N THR A 108 -5.62 1.36 14.19
CA THR A 108 -5.65 1.88 12.82
C THR A 108 -6.93 1.55 12.05
N ASP A 109 -7.96 1.04 12.74
CA ASP A 109 -9.25 0.64 12.15
C ASP A 109 -9.04 -0.28 10.93
N GLY A 110 -8.29 -1.36 11.18
CA GLY A 110 -7.95 -2.40 10.21
C GLY A 110 -7.00 -1.97 9.09
N LYS A 111 -6.40 -0.78 9.14
CA LYS A 111 -5.50 -0.29 8.08
C LYS A 111 -4.05 -0.64 8.38
N ALA A 112 -3.40 -1.31 7.43
CA ALA A 112 -2.01 -1.73 7.53
C ALA A 112 -1.06 -0.82 6.73
N ALA A 113 0.24 -0.92 7.03
CA ALA A 113 1.32 -0.21 6.35
C ALA A 113 1.04 1.31 6.25
N VAL A 114 1.26 1.91 5.08
CA VAL A 114 1.06 3.35 4.87
C VAL A 114 -0.39 3.83 5.12
N PHE A 115 -1.39 2.97 4.95
CA PHE A 115 -2.78 3.35 5.26
C PHE A 115 -3.02 3.48 6.77
N GLY A 116 -2.28 2.73 7.59
CA GLY A 116 -2.27 2.91 9.04
C GLY A 116 -1.67 4.26 9.43
N VAL A 117 -0.57 4.66 8.79
CA VAL A 117 0.04 5.99 8.95
C VAL A 117 -0.96 7.09 8.63
N PHE A 118 -1.61 7.02 7.46
CA PHE A 118 -2.61 8.01 7.06
C PHE A 118 -3.77 8.13 8.06
N HIS A 119 -4.23 7.00 8.60
CA HIS A 119 -5.23 7.01 9.65
C HIS A 119 -4.74 7.73 10.91
N THR A 120 -3.53 7.42 11.39
CA THR A 120 -2.95 8.01 12.61
C THR A 120 -2.76 9.52 12.50
N VAL A 121 -2.36 10.03 11.32
CA VAL A 121 -2.20 11.48 11.08
C VAL A 121 -3.52 12.21 10.83
N GLY A 122 -4.65 11.48 10.74
CA GLY A 122 -5.98 12.04 10.46
C GLY A 122 -6.30 12.21 8.97
N LEU A 123 -5.46 11.72 8.07
CA LEU A 123 -5.77 11.65 6.64
C LEU A 123 -6.77 10.51 6.39
N LYS A 124 -8.03 10.90 6.17
CA LYS A 124 -9.09 9.96 5.78
C LYS A 124 -8.95 9.63 4.29
N ILE A 125 -8.55 8.40 3.99
CA ILE A 125 -8.69 7.84 2.63
C ILE A 125 -10.02 7.11 2.55
N PRO A 126 -11.07 7.72 1.96
CA PRO A 126 -12.35 7.05 1.84
C PRO A 126 -12.27 5.94 0.80
N GLY A 127 -12.46 4.70 1.23
CA GLY A 127 -12.83 3.61 0.33
C GLY A 127 -12.39 2.23 0.78
N HIS A 128 -13.05 1.25 0.18
CA HIS A 128 -12.77 -0.18 0.29
C HIS A 128 -12.72 -0.73 -1.14
N PRO A 129 -12.22 -1.96 -1.36
CA PRO A 129 -12.33 -2.63 -2.66
C PRO A 129 -13.77 -2.59 -3.17
N GLY A 130 -13.95 -2.19 -4.42
CA GLY A 130 -15.26 -2.02 -5.06
C GLY A 130 -15.96 -0.69 -4.81
N SER A 131 -15.43 0.20 -3.97
CA SER A 131 -16.03 1.53 -3.73
C SER A 131 -16.19 2.31 -5.03
N ARG A 132 -17.44 2.60 -5.42
CA ARG A 132 -17.76 3.27 -6.69
C ARG A 132 -17.11 4.66 -6.78
N LEU A 133 -17.15 5.40 -5.68
CA LEU A 133 -16.60 6.76 -5.60
C LEU A 133 -15.07 6.75 -5.72
N LEU A 134 -14.40 5.87 -4.97
CA LEU A 134 -12.94 5.76 -5.04
C LEU A 134 -12.49 5.34 -6.44
N ARG A 135 -13.16 4.35 -7.05
CA ARG A 135 -12.87 3.91 -8.42
C ARG A 135 -13.03 5.04 -9.44
N PHE A 136 -14.09 5.85 -9.31
CA PHE A 136 -14.31 7.00 -10.18
C PHE A 136 -13.16 8.01 -10.06
N PHE A 137 -12.80 8.42 -8.83
CA PHE A 137 -11.73 9.38 -8.61
C PHE A 137 -10.35 8.85 -9.02
N GLN A 138 -10.04 7.59 -8.75
CA GLN A 138 -8.77 7.01 -9.19
C GLN A 138 -8.69 6.98 -10.73
N ARG A 139 -9.79 6.67 -11.44
CA ARG A 139 -9.85 6.71 -12.91
C ARG A 139 -9.74 8.12 -13.47
N LEU A 140 -10.39 9.09 -12.82
CA LEU A 140 -10.28 10.50 -13.20
C LEU A 140 -8.86 11.01 -13.01
N GLY A 141 -8.25 10.75 -11.85
CA GLY A 141 -6.87 11.12 -11.55
C GLY A 141 -5.86 10.45 -12.48
N HIS A 142 -6.05 9.17 -12.80
CA HIS A 142 -5.20 8.45 -13.75
C HIS A 142 -5.22 9.08 -15.16
N LYS A 143 -6.34 9.67 -15.58
CA LYS A 143 -6.45 10.37 -16.87
C LYS A 143 -5.95 11.82 -16.82
N MET A 144 -6.23 12.54 -15.73
CA MET A 144 -6.02 13.98 -15.65
C MET A 144 -4.64 14.40 -15.16
N ASN A 145 -3.93 13.57 -14.39
CA ASN A 145 -2.68 13.99 -13.76
C ASN A 145 -1.51 13.00 -14.00
N PRO A 146 -0.81 13.11 -15.14
CA PRO A 146 0.27 12.16 -15.47
C PRO A 146 1.54 12.34 -14.64
N LYS A 147 1.65 13.44 -13.86
CA LYS A 147 2.85 13.85 -13.10
C LYS A 147 2.77 13.62 -11.58
N SER A 148 1.61 13.24 -11.03
CA SER A 148 1.46 12.87 -9.61
C SER A 148 1.42 11.35 -9.42
N GLY A 149 1.57 10.89 -8.18
CA GLY A 149 1.45 9.49 -7.78
C GLY A 149 0.17 8.84 -8.35
N ARG A 150 0.33 7.68 -8.98
CA ARG A 150 -0.77 6.93 -9.61
C ARG A 150 -1.26 5.82 -8.70
N SER A 151 -2.56 5.52 -8.78
CA SER A 151 -3.13 4.35 -8.10
C SER A 151 -2.84 3.03 -8.83
N TRP A 152 -2.46 3.06 -10.10
CA TRP A 152 -1.91 1.93 -10.87
C TRP A 152 -1.12 2.45 -12.09
N SER A 153 -0.24 1.62 -12.64
CA SER A 153 0.60 1.91 -13.81
C SER A 153 -0.18 1.93 -15.11
N ARG A 154 0.37 2.57 -16.14
CA ARG A 154 -0.23 2.52 -17.49
C ARG A 154 -0.22 1.09 -18.03
N GLU A 155 -1.18 0.77 -18.89
CA GLU A 155 -1.34 -0.59 -19.42
C GLU A 155 -0.11 -1.04 -20.21
N GLU A 156 0.52 -0.14 -20.98
CA GLU A 156 1.74 -0.40 -21.72
C GLU A 156 2.98 -0.67 -20.83
N ASP A 157 2.95 -0.18 -19.58
CA ASP A 157 4.04 -0.34 -18.61
C ASP A 157 3.84 -1.58 -17.71
N ILE A 158 2.63 -2.15 -17.68
CA ILE A 158 2.32 -3.33 -16.88
C ILE A 158 2.97 -4.56 -17.54
N PRO A 159 3.80 -5.33 -16.82
CA PRO A 159 4.44 -6.51 -17.39
C PRO A 159 3.44 -7.54 -17.88
N THR A 160 3.76 -8.20 -19.00
CA THR A 160 2.88 -9.21 -19.64
C THR A 160 2.59 -10.44 -18.77
N TRP A 161 3.45 -10.74 -17.79
CA TRP A 161 3.22 -11.81 -16.82
C TRP A 161 2.14 -11.45 -15.79
N TRP A 162 1.75 -10.18 -15.67
CA TRP A 162 0.67 -9.75 -14.79
C TRP A 162 -0.69 -10.10 -15.39
N THR A 163 -1.38 -11.07 -14.80
CA THR A 163 -2.64 -11.60 -15.36
C THR A 163 -3.89 -10.91 -14.84
N SER A 164 -3.84 -10.25 -13.68
CA SER A 164 -5.03 -9.61 -13.10
C SER A 164 -5.46 -8.41 -13.94
N LYS A 165 -6.76 -8.33 -14.23
CA LYS A 165 -7.40 -7.18 -14.88
C LYS A 165 -7.88 -6.10 -13.90
N SER A 166 -7.80 -6.34 -12.59
CA SER A 166 -8.19 -5.33 -11.60
C SER A 166 -7.18 -4.18 -11.54
N ARG A 167 -7.68 -2.96 -11.34
CA ARG A 167 -6.88 -1.74 -11.21
C ARG A 167 -7.33 -0.95 -9.98
N GLY A 168 -6.37 -0.54 -9.14
CA GLY A 168 -6.64 0.22 -7.92
C GLY A 168 -7.71 -0.45 -7.05
N ALA A 169 -8.78 0.27 -6.74
CA ALA A 169 -9.89 -0.21 -5.94
C ALA A 169 -10.94 -1.04 -6.71
N ASP A 170 -10.67 -1.49 -7.93
CA ASP A 170 -11.54 -2.46 -8.62
C ASP A 170 -11.66 -3.77 -7.79
N LEU A 171 -12.82 -4.44 -7.85
CA LEU A 171 -12.96 -5.79 -7.31
C LEU A 171 -12.05 -6.74 -8.11
N SER A 172 -11.35 -7.66 -7.42
CA SER A 172 -10.70 -8.78 -8.11
C SER A 172 -11.77 -9.61 -8.81
N LYS A 173 -11.64 -9.80 -10.13
CA LYS A 173 -12.62 -10.56 -10.90
C LYS A 173 -12.74 -11.98 -10.35
N GLY A 174 -13.90 -12.24 -9.76
CA GLY A 174 -14.39 -13.51 -9.29
C GLY A 174 -15.78 -13.26 -8.71
N GLU A 175 -16.71 -12.80 -9.56
CA GLU A 175 -18.16 -12.82 -9.34
C GLU A 175 -18.89 -12.19 -10.55
N LYS A 176 -18.89 -12.95 -11.65
CA LYS A 176 -20.06 -13.48 -12.35
C LYS A 176 -19.56 -14.48 -13.39
#